data_AF-A0A435FIU4-F1
#
_entry.id   AF-A0A435FIU4-F1
#
_cell.length_a   1.000
_cell.length_b   1.000
_cell.length_c   1.000
_cell.angle_alpha   90.00
_cell.angle_beta   90.00
_cell.angle_gamma   90.00
#
_symmetry.space_group_name_H-M   'P 1'
#
loop_
_entity.id
_entity.type
_entity.pdbx_description
1 polymer ?
#
loop_
_entity_poly.entity_id
_entity_poly.type
_entity_poly.pdbx_seq_one_letter_code
_entity_poly.pdbx_strand_id
1 'polypeptide(L)' 'MQVLRPASIADALAMLAGGDARLVAGGTALQLEWAKGLPKPRSLVDIG' A
#
# COMPACT_ATOMS: atom_id res chain seq x y z
N MET A 1 8.48 -3.25 5.80
CA MET A 1 7.33 -2.55 5.20
C MET A 1 7.67 -1.08 5.11
N GLN A 2 7.57 -0.50 3.93
CA GLN A 2 7.81 0.93 3.68
C GLN A 2 6.53 1.60 3.16
N VAL A 3 6.36 2.89 3.45
CA VAL A 3 5.23 3.68 2.94
C VAL A 3 5.76 4.65 1.90
N LEU A 4 5.24 4.55 0.68
CA LEU A 4 5.55 5.38 -0.47
C LEU A 4 4.49 6.48 -0.56
N ARG A 5 4.92 7.72 -0.81
CA ARG A 5 4.03 8.88 -0.99
C ARG A 5 4.18 9.40 -2.42
N PRO A 6 3.28 9.01 -3.33
CA PRO A 6 3.32 9.44 -4.71
C PRO A 6 3.00 10.93 -4.83
N ALA A 7 3.66 11.61 -5.76
CA ALA A 7 3.41 13.04 -6.03
C ALA A 7 2.20 13.27 -6.96
N SER A 8 1.69 12.21 -7.59
CA SER A 8 0.54 12.25 -8.49
C SER A 8 -0.11 10.87 -8.63
N ILE A 9 -1.28 10.80 -9.26
CA ILE A 9 -1.95 9.52 -9.59
C ILE A 9 -1.09 8.66 -10.51
N ALA A 10 -0.43 9.27 -11.52
CA ALA A 10 0.45 8.55 -12.43
C ALA A 10 1.64 7.91 -11.71
N ASP A 11 2.19 8.62 -10.73
CA ASP A 11 3.29 8.15 -9.88
C ASP A 11 2.82 6.98 -8.99
N ALA A 12 1.62 7.06 -8.41
CA ALA A 12 1.02 5.97 -7.65
C ALA A 12 0.86 4.69 -8.50
N LEU A 13 0.38 4.83 -9.73
CA LEU A 13 0.24 3.72 -10.67
C LEU A 13 1.59 3.12 -11.06
N ALA A 14 2.62 3.95 -11.29
CA ALA A 14 3.97 3.48 -11.57
C ALA A 14 4.56 2.69 -10.38
N MET A 15 4.33 3.15 -9.15
CA MET A 15 4.76 2.45 -7.93
C MET A 15 4.07 1.09 -7.73
N LEU A 16 2.83 0.93 -8.22
CA LEU A 16 2.12 -0.34 -8.18
C LEU A 16 2.63 -1.37 -9.20
N ALA A 17 3.16 -0.91 -10.34
CA ALA A 17 3.60 -1.79 -11.42
C ALA A 17 4.70 -2.78 -10.98
N GLY A 18 5.41 -2.49 -9.88
CA GLY A 18 6.42 -3.38 -9.29
C GLY A 18 5.88 -4.63 -8.57
N GLY A 19 4.55 -4.79 -8.45
CA GLY A 19 3.89 -6.05 -8.04
C GLY A 19 3.87 -6.36 -6.53
N ASP A 20 4.66 -5.67 -5.71
CA ASP A 20 4.76 -5.93 -4.26
C ASP A 20 4.33 -4.71 -3.41
N ALA A 21 3.46 -3.90 -4.00
CA ALA A 21 2.90 -2.70 -3.40
C ALA A 21 1.37 -2.79 -3.31
N ARG A 22 0.81 -2.35 -2.19
CA ARG A 22 -0.65 -2.22 -2.00
C ARG A 22 -1.02 -0.75 -1.83
N LEU A 23 -2.09 -0.32 -2.48
CA LEU A 23 -2.68 0.99 -2.21
C LEU A 23 -3.24 1.02 -0.78
N VAL A 24 -3.06 2.14 -0.10
CA VAL A 24 -3.64 2.37 1.22
C VAL A 24 -4.14 3.81 1.33
N ALA A 25 -5.33 3.99 1.88
CA ALA A 25 -5.82 5.28 2.37
C ALA A 25 -5.78 5.24 3.91
N GLY A 26 -6.91 5.07 4.59
CA GLY A 26 -6.98 5.02 6.06
C GLY A 26 -6.44 3.76 6.75
N GLY A 27 -6.02 2.72 6.02
CA GLY A 27 -5.33 1.54 6.58
C GLY A 27 -6.18 0.52 7.37
N THR A 28 -7.40 0.84 7.80
CA THR A 28 -8.21 -0.04 8.67
C THR A 28 -8.44 -1.44 8.11
N ALA A 29 -8.73 -1.56 6.80
CA ALA A 29 -8.92 -2.87 6.16
C ALA A 29 -7.65 -3.74 6.23
N LEU A 30 -6.49 -3.14 5.94
CA LEU A 30 -5.18 -3.79 6.04
C LEU A 30 -4.84 -4.22 7.47
N GLN A 31 -5.18 -3.40 8.47
CA GLN A 31 -5.00 -3.75 9.89
C GLN A 31 -5.82 -4.99 10.28
N LEU A 32 -7.07 -5.11 9.78
CA LEU A 32 -7.91 -6.29 10.00
C LEU A 32 -7.36 -7.53 9.28
N GLU A 33 -6.82 -7.37 8.07
CA GLU A 33 -6.15 -8.45 7.34
C GLU A 33 -4.96 -9.00 8.16
N TRP A 34 -4.14 -8.11 8.73
CA TRP A 34 -3.00 -8.52 9.56
C TRP A 34 -3.42 -9.18 10.87
N ALA A 35 -4.49 -8.70 11.50
CA ALA A 35 -5.06 -9.33 12.70
C ALA A 35 -5.54 -10.78 12.42
N LYS A 36 -5.91 -11.08 11.17
CA LYS A 36 -6.26 -12.43 10.71
C LYS A 36 -5.05 -13.29 10.31
N GLY A 37 -3.83 -12.76 10.44
CA GLY A 37 -2.59 -13.46 10.08
C GLY A 37 -2.22 -13.39 8.60
N LEU A 38 -2.89 -12.56 7.78
CA LEU A 38 -2.48 -12.36 6.39
C LEU A 38 -1.13 -11.64 6.33
N PRO A 39 -0.28 -11.97 5.34
CA PRO A 39 1.06 -11.41 5.22
C PRO A 39 1.01 -9.90 4.96
N LYS A 40 1.95 -9.17 5.56
CA LYS A 40 2.11 -7.73 5.32
C LYS A 40 2.79 -7.51 3.96
N PRO A 41 2.31 -6.58 3.13
CA PRO A 41 2.98 -6.23 1.87
C PRO A 41 4.36 -5.59 2.14
N ARG A 42 5.27 -5.66 1.16
CA ARG A 42 6.58 -5.01 1.30
C ARG A 42 6.47 -3.49 1.26
N SER A 43 5.58 -2.97 0.42
CA SER A 43 5.34 -1.54 0.26
C SER A 43 3.85 -1.19 0.34
N LEU A 44 3.56 -0.04 0.92
CA LEU A 44 2.24 0.60 0.88
C LEU A 44 2.36 1.89 0.07
N VAL A 45 1.45 2.14 -0.85
CA VAL A 45 1.36 3.40 -1.60
C VAL A 45 0.21 4.20 -0.98
N ASP A 46 0.57 5.27 -0.29
CA ASP A 46 -0.36 6.16 0.38
C ASP A 46 -1.11 7.01 -0.64
N ILE A 47 -2.43 6.96 -0.62
CA ILE A 47 -3.32 7.73 -1.51
C ILE A 47 -4.31 8.60 -0.71
N GLY A 48 -4.02 8.84 0.58
CA GLY A 48 -4.82 9.65 1.51
C GLY A 48 -4.17 10.96 1.92
#